data_AF-A0A257LJS0-F1
#
_entry.id   AF-A0A257LJS0-F1
#
_cell.length_a   1.000
_cell.length_b   1.000
_cell.length_c   1.000
_cell.angle_alpha   90.00
_cell.angle_beta   90.00
_cell.angle_gamma   90.00
#
_symmetry.space_group_name_H-M   'P 1'
#
loop_
_entity.id
_entity.type
_entity.pdbx_description
1 polymer ?
#
loop_
_entity_poly.entity_id
_entity_poly.type
_entity_poly.pdbx_seq_one_letter_code
_entity_poly.pdbx_strand_id
1 'polypeptide(L)' 'MASPGKKAFALRIDPVLWAEVERLAAAELRSANAQAELLLREALRARLGEAAMQRLSARAAQREVAAPPDDGQQG' A
#
# COMPACT_ATOMS: atom_id res chain seq x y z
N MET A 1 11.74 -0.84 -9.86
CA MET A 1 11.71 0.64 -9.98
C MET A 1 10.51 1.16 -9.21
N ALA A 2 10.67 2.23 -8.43
CA ALA A 2 9.55 2.88 -7.76
C ALA A 2 8.55 3.39 -8.81
N SER A 3 7.25 3.20 -8.58
CA SER A 3 6.23 3.77 -9.46
C SER A 3 6.41 5.29 -9.55
N PRO A 4 6.41 5.89 -10.76
CA PRO A 4 6.50 7.33 -10.92
C PRO A 4 5.45 8.04 -10.04
N GLY A 5 5.86 9.07 -9.30
CA GLY A 5 4.97 9.89 -8.46
C GLY A 5 4.78 9.43 -7.01
N LYS A 6 5.31 8.28 -6.57
CA LYS A 6 5.22 7.86 -5.16
C LYS A 6 6.47 8.24 -4.37
N LYS A 7 6.33 9.16 -3.41
CA LYS A 7 7.40 9.54 -2.47
C LYS A 7 7.70 8.37 -1.55
N ALA A 8 8.97 7.93 -1.52
CA ALA A 8 9.44 6.98 -0.53
C ALA A 8 9.33 7.61 0.88
N PHE A 9 8.69 6.91 1.80
CA PHE A 9 8.57 7.31 3.20
C PHE A 9 9.42 6.37 4.06
N ALA A 10 10.21 6.91 4.98
CA ALA A 10 10.98 6.10 5.92
C ALA A 10 10.05 5.44 6.93
N LEU A 11 9.78 4.14 6.74
CA LEU A 11 9.01 3.35 7.70
C LEU A 11 9.92 3.01 8.89
N ARG A 12 9.52 3.41 10.10
CA ARG A 12 10.17 2.96 11.33
C ARG A 12 9.71 1.54 11.63
N ILE A 13 10.50 0.55 11.23
CA ILE A 13 10.25 -0.87 11.42
C ILE A 13 11.55 -1.55 11.84
N ASP A 14 11.43 -2.61 12.63
CA ASP A 14 12.57 -3.48 12.94
C ASP A 14 13.11 -4.09 11.62
N PRO A 15 14.42 -3.95 11.32
CA PRO A 15 14.99 -4.47 10.09
C PRO A 15 14.91 -5.99 9.98
N VAL A 16 14.93 -6.73 11.09
CA VAL A 16 14.79 -8.20 11.08
C VAL A 16 13.37 -8.59 10.69
N LEU A 17 12.36 -7.87 11.22
CA LEU A 17 10.97 -8.06 10.82
C LEU A 17 10.77 -7.74 9.33
N TRP A 18 11.37 -6.64 8.85
CA TRP A 18 11.26 -6.28 7.43
C TRP A 18 11.87 -7.34 6.51
N ALA A 19 13.00 -7.93 6.90
CA ALA A 19 13.62 -9.01 6.14
C ALA A 19 12.69 -10.26 6.03
N GLU A 20 11.87 -10.56 7.04
CA GLU A 20 10.85 -11.63 6.93
C GLU A 20 9.77 -11.27 5.90
N VAL A 21 9.34 -10.01 5.87
CA VAL A 21 8.37 -9.52 4.86
C VAL A 21 8.95 -9.61 3.45
N GLU A 22 10.23 -9.25 3.26
CA GLU A 22 10.95 -9.40 1.99
C GLU A 22 11.09 -10.89 1.59
N ARG A 23 11.42 -11.75 2.58
CA ARG A 23 11.30 -13.21 2.58
C ARG A 23 10.05 -13.70 1.84
N LEU A 24 8.92 -13.35 2.44
CA LEU A 24 7.60 -13.75 2.01
C LEU A 24 7.23 -13.16 0.64
N ALA A 25 7.52 -11.88 0.43
CA ALA A 25 7.24 -11.21 -0.84
C ALA A 25 7.98 -11.87 -2.01
N ALA A 26 9.24 -12.26 -1.83
CA ALA A 26 10.03 -12.96 -2.84
C ALA A 26 9.44 -14.34 -3.17
N ALA A 27 9.00 -15.09 -2.15
CA ALA A 27 8.38 -16.40 -2.33
C ALA A 27 7.06 -16.31 -3.14
N GLU A 28 6.32 -15.21 -3.02
CA GLU A 28 5.03 -14.98 -3.68
C GLU A 28 5.14 -14.13 -4.95
N LEU A 29 6.35 -13.88 -5.45
CA LEU A 29 6.65 -13.05 -6.63
C LEU A 29 6.00 -11.66 -6.58
N ARG A 30 5.97 -11.05 -5.39
CA ARG A 30 5.44 -9.71 -5.13
C ARG A 30 6.53 -8.74 -4.69
N SER A 31 6.25 -7.44 -4.83
CA SER A 31 7.07 -6.42 -4.17
C SER A 31 6.85 -6.45 -2.66
N ALA A 32 7.88 -6.10 -1.89
CA ALA A 32 7.77 -5.99 -0.43
C ALA A 32 6.67 -5.00 0.01
N ASN A 33 6.45 -3.93 -0.76
CA ASN A 33 5.37 -2.97 -0.47
C ASN A 33 3.98 -3.57 -0.69
N ALA A 34 3.78 -4.34 -1.77
CA ALA A 34 2.52 -5.05 -2.01
C ALA A 34 2.25 -6.10 -0.93
N GLN A 35 3.30 -6.80 -0.48
CA GLN A 35 3.20 -7.76 0.60
C GLN A 35 2.84 -7.10 1.94
N ALA A 36 3.51 -6.00 2.28
CA ALA A 36 3.21 -5.23 3.48
C ALA A 36 1.76 -4.72 3.47
N GLU A 37 1.26 -4.24 2.33
CA GLU A 37 -0.13 -3.80 2.20
C GLU A 37 -1.13 -4.94 2.42
N LEU A 38 -0.88 -6.12 1.87
CA LEU A 38 -1.71 -7.31 2.08
C LEU A 38 -1.79 -7.66 3.57
N LEU A 39 -0.64 -7.83 4.22
CA LEU A 39 -0.54 -8.18 5.65
C LEU A 39 -1.25 -7.16 6.54
N LEU A 40 -1.12 -5.86 6.23
CA LEU A 40 -1.81 -4.81 6.97
C LEU A 40 -3.33 -4.88 6.80
N ARG A 41 -3.82 -5.14 5.58
CA ARG A 41 -5.26 -5.31 5.30
C ARG A 41 -5.83 -6.52 6.04
N GLU A 42 -5.11 -7.64 6.03
CA GLU A 42 -5.48 -8.86 6.76
C GLU A 42 -5.53 -8.60 8.27
N ALA A 43 -4.49 -7.98 8.84
CA ALA A 43 -4.46 -7.64 10.27
C ALA A 43 -5.59 -6.69 10.69
N LEU A 44 -5.92 -5.71 9.85
CA LEU A 44 -7.04 -4.79 10.09
C LEU A 44 -8.38 -5.51 10.00
N ARG A 45 -8.59 -6.36 8.98
CA ARG A 45 -9.80 -7.16 8.85
C ARG A 45 -9.98 -8.08 10.06
N ALA A 46 -8.91 -8.75 10.52
CA ALA A 46 -8.97 -9.64 11.66
C ALA A 46 -9.32 -8.92 12.98
N ARG A 47 -8.85 -7.68 13.16
CA ARG A 47 -9.05 -6.93 14.41
C ARG A 47 -10.31 -6.07 14.43
N LEU A 48 -10.72 -5.55 13.27
CA LEU A 48 -11.74 -4.51 13.16
C LEU A 48 -12.91 -4.91 12.23
N GLY A 49 -12.84 -6.09 11.61
CA GLY A 49 -13.86 -6.62 10.70
C GLY A 49 -13.94 -5.89 9.36
N GLU A 50 -14.97 -6.24 8.57
CA GLU A 50 -15.20 -5.70 7.23
C GLU A 50 -15.47 -4.19 7.22
N ALA A 51 -15.96 -3.62 8.33
CA ALA A 51 -16.16 -2.18 8.45
C ALA A 51 -14.86 -1.37 8.27
N ALA A 52 -13.71 -1.93 8.68
CA ALA A 52 -12.42 -1.28 8.41
C ALA A 52 -12.05 -1.29 6.93
N MET A 53 -12.36 -2.39 6.22
CA MET A 53 -12.09 -2.52 4.79
C MET A 53 -12.96 -1.58 3.95
N GLN A 54 -14.23 -1.41 4.34
CA GLN A 54 -15.15 -0.45 3.73
C GLN A 54 -14.65 1.00 3.87
N ARG A 55 -14.08 1.38 5.02
CA ARG A 55 -13.50 2.72 5.19
C ARG A 55 -12.27 2.94 4.32
N LEU A 56 -11.40 1.93 4.19
CA LEU A 56 -10.21 2.02 3.33
C LEU A 56 -10.59 2.15 1.85
N SER A 57 -11.59 1.38 1.37
CA SER A 57 -12.05 1.46 -0.01
C SER A 57 -12.73 2.80 -0.30
N ALA A 58 -13.59 3.28 0.59
CA ALA A 58 -14.23 4.60 0.46
C ALA A 58 -13.20 5.73 0.36
N ARG A 59 -12.13 5.68 1.17
CA ARG A 59 -11.06 6.70 1.12
C ARG A 59 -10.24 6.65 -0.17
N ALA A 60 -10.03 5.46 -0.73
CA ALA A 60 -9.34 5.31 -2.01
C ALA A 60 -10.17 5.89 -3.17
N ALA A 61 -11.47 5.58 -3.23
CA ALA A 61 -12.39 6.15 -4.23
C ALA A 61 -12.45 7.68 -4.16
N GLN A 62 -12.46 8.26 -2.96
CA GLN A 62 -12.41 9.72 -2.77
C GLN A 62 -11.13 10.35 -3.33
N ARG A 63 -9.97 9.67 -3.25
CA ARG A 63 -8.71 10.16 -3.81
C ARG A 63 -8.71 10.17 -5.34
N GLU A 64 -9.35 9.17 -5.95
CA GLU A 64 -9.46 9.06 -7.39
C GLU A 64 -10.38 10.15 -7.96
N VAL A 65 -11.51 10.41 -7.30
CA VAL A 65 -12.43 11.50 -7.68
C VAL A 65 -11.83 12.89 -7.44
N ALA A 66 -10.99 13.04 -6.41
CA ALA A 66 -10.33 14.31 -6.08
C ALA A 66 -8.99 14.52 -6.81
N ALA A 67 -8.50 13.53 -7.57
CA ALA A 67 -7.36 13.75 -8.42
C ALA A 67 -7.79 14.72 -9.53
N PRO A 68 -7.12 15.87 -9.71
CA PRO A 68 -7.42 16.74 -10.83
C PRO A 68 -7.25 15.93 -12.14
N PRO A 69 -8.04 16.24 -13.19
CA PRO A 69 -7.74 15.68 -14.51
C PRO A 69 -6.25 15.91 -14.78
N ASP A 70 -5.60 14.86 -15.27
CA ASP A 70 -4.24 14.95 -15.79
C ASP A 70 -4.33 15.84 -17.03
N ASP A 71 -4.32 17.16 -16.80
CA ASP A 71 -4.27 18.18 -17.84
C ASP A 71 -2.89 18.00 -18.46
N GLY A 72 -2.84 17.18 -19.51
CA GLY A 72 -1.64 16.79 -20.26
C GLY A 72 -0.90 17.98 -20.87
N GLN A 73 -0.29 18.79 -20.00
CA GLN A 73 0.46 19.97 -20.36
C GLN A 73 1.92 19.56 -20.60
N GLN A 74 2.14 19.12 -21.84
CA GLN A 74 3.12 19.63 -22.81
C GLN A 74 4.59 19.70 -22.39
N GLY A 75 5.45 19.08 -23.21
CA GLY A 75 6.89 19.27 -23.25
C GLY A 75 7.61 18.21 -24.07
#